data_AF-A0A3B8I2B0-F1
#
_entry.id   AF-A0A3B8I2B0-F1
#
_cell.length_a   1.000
_cell.length_b   1.000
_cell.length_c   1.000
_cell.angle_alpha   90.00
_cell.angle_beta   90.00
_cell.angle_gamma   90.00
#
_symmetry.space_group_name_H-M   'P 1'
#
loop_
_entity.id
_entity.type
_entity.pdbx_description
1 polymer ?
#
loop_
_entity_poly.entity_id
_entity_poly.type
_entity_poly.pdbx_seq_one_letter_code
_entity_poly.pdbx_strand_id
1 'polypeptide(L)'
;MKPQVIIRADASATIGWGHVSRTLALGAMLQPTFQVSLFSKDLPEGLARWAQQYDITHRAITTEEEFVESLQPGVAVIMDGYHFTQADQERVRAKGTFLVMLDDIPRQDLSADVVLNTAPGITPADYPQYAAEQLWLGPEYALLHPPYFLPRPTPYKGTEFPTRWVICFGGSDQLDLTATFMEWLYPQPEVASIVAIVGGSYQQYPALVERGARLGEKVTVHQGLSGSEMASQFQSAEAAIVSASSLVFEALASGPLVLAG
;
A
#
# COMPACT_ATOMS: atom_id res chain seq x y z
N MET A 1 5.22 -29.67 1.04
CA MET A 1 4.33 -28.58 1.52
C MET A 1 5.08 -27.28 1.39
N LYS A 2 4.43 -26.18 0.99
CA LYS A 2 5.05 -24.85 0.96
C LYS A 2 5.34 -24.40 2.41
N PRO A 3 6.48 -23.74 2.70
CA PRO A 3 6.69 -23.09 3.99
C PRO A 3 5.62 -22.02 4.25
N GLN A 4 5.31 -21.76 5.52
CA GLN A 4 4.25 -20.84 5.92
C GLN A 4 4.79 -19.45 6.24
N VAL A 5 4.07 -18.43 5.78
CA VAL A 5 4.22 -17.04 6.20
C VAL A 5 2.90 -16.56 6.80
N ILE A 6 2.96 -15.97 7.98
CA ILE A 6 1.81 -15.44 8.68
C ILE A 6 1.92 -13.92 8.73
N ILE A 7 0.90 -13.23 8.25
CA ILE A 7 0.77 -11.78 8.31
C ILE A 7 -0.17 -11.43 9.45
N ARG A 8 0.18 -10.42 10.24
CA ARG A 8 -0.67 -9.83 11.27
C ARG A 8 -0.72 -8.32 11.05
N ALA A 9 -1.88 -7.84 10.60
CA ALA A 9 -2.14 -6.44 10.34
C ALA A 9 -3.62 -6.14 10.55
N ASP A 10 -3.95 -4.91 10.95
CA ASP A 10 -5.34 -4.47 11.11
C ASP A 10 -5.69 -3.34 10.15
N ALA A 11 -6.96 -3.34 9.75
CA ALA A 11 -7.58 -2.34 8.91
C ALA A 11 -8.88 -1.90 9.58
N SER A 12 -9.11 -0.59 9.67
CA SER A 12 -10.40 -0.05 10.14
C SER A 12 -10.63 1.34 9.56
N ALA A 13 -11.83 1.88 9.74
CA ALA A 13 -12.12 3.26 9.34
C ALA A 13 -11.25 4.30 10.07
N THR A 14 -10.75 3.98 11.27
CA THR A 14 -9.89 4.85 12.07
C THR A 14 -8.40 4.65 11.81
N ILE A 15 -7.97 3.41 11.61
CA ILE A 15 -6.56 3.04 11.32
C ILE A 15 -6.24 3.33 9.84
N GLY A 16 -7.25 3.30 8.98
CA GLY A 16 -7.09 3.29 7.54
C GLY A 16 -6.82 1.89 7.00
N TRP A 17 -6.59 1.82 5.70
CA TRP A 17 -6.45 0.57 4.94
C TRP A 17 -5.00 0.21 4.63
N GLY A 18 -4.04 1.10 4.95
CA GLY A 18 -2.65 1.02 4.51
C GLY A 18 -1.92 -0.24 4.94
N HIS A 19 -2.00 -0.60 6.23
CA HIS A 19 -1.29 -1.75 6.79
C HIS A 19 -1.72 -3.07 6.13
N VAL A 20 -3.03 -3.32 6.06
CA VAL A 20 -3.54 -4.54 5.39
C VAL A 20 -3.29 -4.50 3.89
N SER A 21 -3.47 -3.35 3.23
CA SER A 21 -3.20 -3.22 1.79
C SER A 21 -1.75 -3.58 1.44
N ARG A 22 -0.77 -2.96 2.11
CA ARG A 22 0.66 -3.19 1.82
C ARG A 22 1.13 -4.59 2.22
N THR A 23 0.58 -5.15 3.30
CA THR A 23 0.89 -6.53 3.67
C THR A 23 0.22 -7.56 2.75
N LEU A 24 -0.97 -7.29 2.22
CA LEU A 24 -1.57 -8.14 1.17
C LEU A 24 -0.75 -8.10 -0.13
N ALA A 25 -0.20 -6.93 -0.50
CA ALA A 25 0.74 -6.83 -1.61
C ALA A 25 1.97 -7.72 -1.40
N LEU A 26 2.59 -7.63 -0.22
CA LEU A 26 3.71 -8.52 0.16
C LEU A 26 3.30 -10.00 0.17
N GLY A 27 2.14 -10.33 0.73
CA GLY A 27 1.60 -11.69 0.73
C GLY A 27 1.42 -12.23 -0.69
N ALA A 28 0.91 -11.41 -1.61
CA ALA A 28 0.75 -11.77 -3.01
C ALA A 28 2.10 -11.99 -3.72
N MET A 29 3.13 -11.21 -3.39
CA MET A 29 4.50 -11.42 -3.88
C MET A 29 5.11 -12.73 -3.37
N LEU A 30 4.78 -13.13 -2.14
CA LEU A 30 5.31 -14.34 -1.50
C LEU A 30 4.54 -15.62 -1.87
N GLN A 31 3.27 -15.51 -2.24
CA GLN A 31 2.40 -16.67 -2.47
C GLN A 31 2.92 -17.72 -3.48
N PRO A 32 3.66 -17.36 -4.55
CA PRO A 32 4.26 -18.37 -5.43
C PRO A 32 5.13 -19.39 -4.69
N THR A 33 5.82 -18.97 -3.63
CA THR A 33 6.77 -19.79 -2.86
C THR A 33 6.23 -20.23 -1.50
N PHE A 34 5.40 -19.42 -0.85
CA PHE A 34 4.91 -19.63 0.51
C PHE A 34 3.40 -19.86 0.57
N GLN A 35 2.93 -20.54 1.61
CA GLN A 35 1.52 -20.49 2.00
C GLN A 35 1.33 -19.28 2.92
N VAL A 36 0.47 -18.35 2.52
CA VAL A 36 0.30 -17.08 3.24
C VAL A 36 -1.05 -17.05 3.96
N SER A 37 -1.06 -16.58 5.20
CA SER A 37 -2.29 -16.31 5.96
C SER A 37 -2.27 -14.89 6.53
N LEU A 38 -3.41 -14.21 6.51
CA LEU A 38 -3.60 -12.90 7.14
C LEU A 38 -4.42 -13.07 8.42
N PHE A 39 -3.92 -12.55 9.53
CA PHE A 39 -4.62 -12.43 10.80
C PHE A 39 -4.98 -10.97 11.06
N SER A 40 -6.27 -10.70 11.27
CA SER A 40 -6.77 -9.36 11.56
C SER A 40 -8.03 -9.40 12.43
N LYS A 41 -8.29 -8.32 13.16
CA LYS A 41 -9.52 -8.15 13.95
C LYS A 41 -10.73 -7.85 13.08
N ASP A 42 -10.50 -7.13 11.99
CA ASP A 42 -11.49 -6.84 10.96
C ASP A 42 -10.83 -6.92 9.59
N LEU A 43 -11.60 -7.27 8.56
CA LEU A 43 -11.17 -7.26 7.18
C LEU A 43 -12.31 -6.75 6.29
N PRO A 44 -12.21 -5.52 5.79
CA PRO A 44 -13.19 -4.96 4.85
C PRO A 44 -13.36 -5.84 3.62
N GLU A 45 -14.59 -5.90 3.09
CA GLU A 45 -14.94 -6.75 1.94
C GLU A 45 -14.03 -6.54 0.72
N GLY A 46 -13.63 -5.29 0.44
CA GLY A 46 -12.70 -4.98 -0.65
C GLY A 46 -11.34 -5.66 -0.49
N LEU A 47 -10.78 -5.63 0.72
CA LEU A 47 -9.50 -6.27 1.04
C LEU A 47 -9.64 -7.80 1.18
N ALA A 48 -10.80 -8.29 1.64
CA ALA A 48 -11.11 -9.71 1.67
C ALA A 48 -11.13 -10.34 0.27
N ARG A 49 -11.77 -9.67 -0.71
CA ARG A 49 -11.74 -10.10 -2.11
C ARG A 49 -10.33 -10.12 -2.68
N TRP A 50 -9.50 -9.14 -2.32
CA TRP A 50 -8.10 -9.11 -2.72
C TRP A 50 -7.29 -10.27 -2.10
N ALA A 51 -7.44 -10.54 -0.81
CA ALA A 51 -6.83 -11.69 -0.16
C ALA A 51 -7.18 -13.01 -0.87
N GLN A 52 -8.47 -13.19 -1.20
CA GLN A 52 -8.96 -14.36 -1.93
C GLN A 52 -8.36 -14.49 -3.34
N GLN A 53 -8.21 -13.37 -4.07
CA GLN A 53 -7.61 -13.36 -5.41
C GLN A 53 -6.19 -13.92 -5.42
N TYR A 54 -5.44 -13.75 -4.32
CA TYR A 54 -4.07 -14.25 -4.19
C TYR A 54 -3.95 -15.45 -3.26
N ASP A 55 -5.04 -16.19 -3.01
CA ASP A 55 -5.01 -17.40 -2.17
C ASP A 55 -4.40 -17.15 -0.77
N ILE A 56 -4.60 -15.95 -0.24
CA ILE A 56 -4.18 -15.57 1.12
C ILE A 56 -5.33 -15.94 2.06
N THR A 57 -5.07 -16.88 2.97
CA THR A 57 -6.10 -17.33 3.92
C THR A 57 -6.30 -16.29 5.02
N HIS A 58 -7.47 -15.66 5.08
CA HIS A 58 -7.83 -14.79 6.20
C HIS A 58 -8.26 -15.59 7.44
N ARG A 59 -7.79 -15.18 8.62
CA ARG A 59 -8.15 -15.72 9.93
C ARG A 59 -8.49 -14.56 10.86
N ALA A 60 -9.77 -14.44 11.20
CA ALA A 60 -10.21 -13.44 12.17
C ALA A 60 -9.71 -13.80 13.58
N ILE A 61 -9.33 -12.78 14.33
CA ILE A 61 -8.98 -12.88 15.75
C ILE A 61 -9.71 -11.81 16.55
N THR A 62 -9.92 -12.05 17.83
CA THR A 62 -10.49 -11.06 18.75
C THR A 62 -9.41 -10.44 19.62
N THR A 63 -8.40 -11.23 19.99
CA THR A 63 -7.31 -10.84 20.90
C THR A 63 -5.94 -11.17 20.33
N GLU A 64 -4.88 -10.51 20.83
CA GLU A 64 -3.52 -10.87 20.45
C GLU A 64 -3.10 -12.22 21.05
N GLU A 65 -3.69 -12.62 22.18
CA GLU A 65 -3.51 -13.96 22.76
C GLU A 65 -3.90 -15.06 21.78
N GLU A 66 -5.07 -14.95 21.14
CA GLU A 66 -5.53 -15.91 20.13
C GLU A 66 -4.54 -16.02 18.96
N PHE A 67 -4.01 -14.87 18.52
CA PHE A 67 -2.99 -14.84 17.48
C PHE A 67 -1.71 -15.56 17.92
N VAL A 68 -1.14 -15.18 19.06
CA VAL A 68 0.11 -15.74 19.59
C VAL A 68 -0.01 -17.24 19.85
N GLU A 69 -1.15 -17.71 20.35
CA GLU A 69 -1.41 -19.14 20.60
C GLU A 69 -1.52 -19.97 19.31
N SER A 70 -1.93 -19.35 18.20
CA SER A 70 -2.02 -20.03 16.90
C SER A 70 -0.65 -20.30 16.25
N LEU A 71 0.40 -19.58 16.66
CA LEU A 71 1.73 -19.65 16.05
C LEU A 71 2.45 -20.96 16.36
N GLN A 72 3.12 -21.50 15.34
CA GLN A 72 3.98 -22.68 15.45
C GLN A 72 5.45 -22.28 15.31
N PRO A 73 6.40 -22.98 15.97
CA PRO A 73 7.82 -22.73 15.78
C PRO A 73 8.26 -22.90 14.31
N GLY A 74 9.21 -22.10 13.87
CA GLY A 74 9.82 -22.17 12.53
C GLY A 74 9.02 -21.50 11.41
N VAL A 75 7.88 -20.87 11.70
CA VAL A 75 7.15 -20.04 10.72
C VAL A 75 7.71 -18.62 10.70
N ALA A 76 7.63 -17.95 9.54
CA ALA A 76 7.88 -16.53 9.44
C ALA A 76 6.60 -15.75 9.77
N VAL A 77 6.74 -14.69 10.57
CA VAL A 77 5.65 -13.79 10.94
C VAL A 77 5.99 -12.38 10.48
N ILE A 78 5.05 -11.73 9.80
CA ILE A 78 5.14 -10.35 9.34
C ILE A 78 4.10 -9.56 10.13
N MET A 79 4.54 -8.58 10.91
CA MET A 79 3.67 -7.73 11.71
C MET A 79 3.70 -6.29 11.22
N ASP A 80 2.53 -5.68 11.11
CA ASP A 80 2.38 -4.31 10.62
C ASP A 80 1.30 -3.55 11.40
N GLY A 81 1.72 -2.58 12.21
CA GLY A 81 0.83 -1.72 12.97
C GLY A 81 1.50 -1.02 14.15
N TYR A 82 1.14 0.24 14.36
CA TYR A 82 1.70 1.07 15.45
C TYR A 82 1.32 0.60 16.86
N HIS A 83 0.26 -0.20 16.98
CA HIS A 83 -0.26 -0.65 18.27
C HIS A 83 0.50 -1.86 18.84
N PHE A 84 1.34 -2.54 18.03
CA PHE A 84 2.12 -3.67 18.51
C PHE A 84 3.26 -3.19 19.41
N THR A 85 3.16 -3.49 20.69
CA THR A 85 4.17 -3.12 21.68
C THR A 85 5.39 -4.03 21.57
N GLN A 86 6.51 -3.62 22.18
CA GLN A 86 7.69 -4.49 22.30
C GLN A 86 7.34 -5.84 22.94
N ALA A 87 6.47 -5.83 23.96
CA ALA A 87 6.04 -7.05 24.65
C ALA A 87 5.27 -8.01 23.72
N ASP A 88 4.43 -7.49 22.83
CA ASP A 88 3.71 -8.31 21.85
C ASP A 88 4.69 -8.98 20.87
N GLN A 89 5.68 -8.22 20.40
CA GLN A 89 6.72 -8.70 19.50
C GLN A 89 7.57 -9.80 20.15
N GLU A 90 7.97 -9.61 21.41
CA GLU A 90 8.71 -10.61 22.18
C GLU A 90 7.91 -11.90 22.42
N ARG A 91 6.59 -11.79 22.65
CA ARG A 91 5.70 -12.96 22.78
C ARG A 91 5.62 -13.76 21.48
N VAL A 92 5.57 -13.09 20.32
CA VAL A 92 5.58 -13.74 19.01
C VAL A 92 6.92 -14.45 18.76
N ARG A 93 8.05 -13.80 19.08
CA ARG A 93 9.38 -14.40 18.95
C ARG A 93 9.60 -15.59 19.89
N ALA A 94 9.06 -15.52 21.11
CA ALA A 94 9.14 -16.60 22.10
C ALA A 94 8.47 -17.92 21.63
N LYS A 95 7.61 -17.87 20.59
CA LYS A 95 7.07 -19.05 19.92
C LYS A 95 8.06 -19.74 18.97
N GLY A 96 9.29 -19.23 18.85
CA GLY A 96 10.31 -19.74 17.94
C GLY A 96 10.04 -19.36 16.48
N THR A 97 9.40 -18.20 16.25
CA THR A 97 9.12 -17.66 14.92
C THR A 97 10.27 -16.80 14.42
N PHE A 98 10.30 -16.55 13.11
CA PHE A 98 11.14 -15.50 12.52
C PHE A 98 10.27 -14.26 12.30
N LEU A 99 10.48 -13.20 13.08
CA LEU A 99 9.65 -12.00 13.08
C LEU A 99 10.24 -10.90 12.19
N VAL A 100 9.44 -10.47 11.22
CA VAL A 100 9.65 -9.27 10.40
C VAL A 100 8.68 -8.19 10.85
N MET A 101 9.19 -7.03 11.26
CA MET A 101 8.38 -5.86 11.56
C MET A 101 8.36 -4.90 10.36
N LEU A 102 7.18 -4.51 9.91
CA LEU A 102 7.03 -3.40 8.97
C LEU A 102 7.00 -2.10 9.77
N ASP A 103 7.77 -1.13 9.29
CA ASP A 103 7.86 0.19 9.87
C ASP A 103 7.86 1.25 8.77
N ASP A 104 7.47 2.46 9.12
CA ASP A 104 7.54 3.64 8.23
C ASP A 104 8.09 4.86 8.96
N ILE A 105 8.08 4.85 10.29
CA ILE A 105 8.68 5.86 11.15
C ILE A 105 9.60 5.15 12.12
N PRO A 106 10.93 5.34 12.06
CA PRO A 106 11.89 4.61 12.88
C PRO A 106 11.51 4.55 14.37
N ARG A 107 11.19 3.35 14.82
CA ARG A 107 10.81 3.06 16.21
C ARG A 107 11.97 2.48 17.01
N GLN A 108 12.04 2.86 18.28
CA GLN A 108 13.05 2.36 19.23
C GLN A 108 12.59 1.12 20.01
N ASP A 109 11.28 0.85 20.04
CA ASP A 109 10.66 -0.24 20.80
C ASP A 109 10.43 -1.51 19.95
N LEU A 110 11.22 -1.68 18.88
CA LEU A 110 11.15 -2.86 18.02
C LEU A 110 12.00 -4.00 18.59
N SER A 111 11.42 -5.20 18.67
CA SER A 111 12.06 -6.47 19.02
C SER A 111 11.73 -7.50 17.94
N ALA A 112 12.40 -7.40 16.80
CA ALA A 112 12.21 -8.23 15.61
C ALA A 112 13.51 -8.97 15.24
N ASP A 113 13.42 -9.96 14.36
CA ASP A 113 14.62 -10.53 13.75
C ASP A 113 15.07 -9.69 12.54
N VAL A 114 14.11 -9.08 11.84
CA VAL A 114 14.31 -8.12 10.73
C VAL A 114 13.32 -6.96 10.80
N VAL A 115 13.77 -5.76 10.41
CA VAL A 115 12.91 -4.60 10.17
C VAL A 115 12.86 -4.28 8.67
N LEU A 116 11.66 -4.15 8.13
CA LEU A 116 11.40 -3.70 6.76
C LEU A 116 10.80 -2.30 6.82
N ASN A 117 11.50 -1.30 6.27
CA ASN A 117 10.99 0.05 6.12
C ASN A 117 11.25 0.56 4.70
N THR A 118 10.18 0.80 3.93
CA THR A 118 10.28 1.19 2.52
C THR A 118 10.43 2.69 2.31
N ALA A 119 10.37 3.50 3.37
CA ALA A 119 10.36 4.94 3.27
C ALA A 119 11.66 5.48 2.62
N PRO A 120 11.56 6.37 1.62
CA PRO A 120 12.74 6.96 0.98
C PRO A 120 13.61 7.71 1.99
N GLY A 121 14.92 7.51 1.89
CA GLY A 121 15.90 8.24 2.71
C GLY A 121 16.16 7.65 4.09
N ILE A 122 15.48 6.56 4.47
CA ILE A 122 15.80 5.80 5.69
C ILE A 122 17.14 5.10 5.53
N THR A 123 17.93 5.11 6.60
CA THR A 123 19.28 4.56 6.67
C THR A 123 19.45 3.65 7.88
N PRO A 124 20.48 2.80 7.92
CA PRO A 124 20.79 2.01 9.12
C PRO A 124 21.00 2.85 10.40
N ALA A 125 21.38 4.13 10.27
CA ALA A 125 21.56 5.01 11.42
C ALA A 125 20.25 5.34 12.14
N ASP A 126 19.11 5.18 11.46
CA ASP A 126 17.78 5.38 12.04
C ASP A 126 17.34 4.20 12.94
N TYR A 127 18.02 3.05 12.81
CA TYR A 127 17.79 1.82 13.59
C TYR A 127 19.06 1.37 14.31
N PRO A 128 19.61 2.16 15.25
CA PRO A 128 20.91 1.90 15.88
C PRO A 128 20.98 0.58 16.67
N GLN A 129 19.82 -0.01 17.00
CA GLN A 129 19.68 -1.25 17.74
C GLN A 129 19.73 -2.52 16.85
N TYR A 130 19.81 -2.37 15.52
CA TYR A 130 19.83 -3.48 14.57
C TYR A 130 21.15 -3.52 13.78
N ALA A 131 21.63 -4.73 13.48
CA ALA A 131 22.73 -4.90 12.53
C ALA A 131 22.25 -4.68 11.08
N ALA A 132 23.16 -4.32 10.16
CA ALA A 132 22.80 -3.97 8.79
C ALA A 132 22.08 -5.11 8.04
N GLU A 133 22.46 -6.36 8.29
CA GLU A 133 21.83 -7.55 7.71
C GLU A 133 20.40 -7.80 8.20
N GLN A 134 19.98 -7.15 9.29
CA GLN A 134 18.63 -7.22 9.84
C GLN A 134 17.71 -6.11 9.30
N LEU A 135 18.22 -5.27 8.39
CA LEU A 135 17.55 -4.07 7.92
C LEU A 135 17.28 -4.16 6.42
N TRP A 136 16.00 -4.13 6.05
CA TRP A 136 15.50 -4.11 4.68
C TRP A 136 14.89 -2.74 4.40
N LEU A 137 15.74 -1.80 3.98
CA LEU A 137 15.42 -0.37 3.97
C LEU A 137 15.30 0.21 2.56
N GLY A 138 14.39 1.17 2.41
CA GLY A 138 14.26 1.99 1.23
C GLY A 138 13.40 1.40 0.11
N PRO A 139 13.30 2.15 -1.01
CA PRO A 139 12.41 1.79 -2.13
C PRO A 139 12.75 0.48 -2.83
N GLU A 140 13.96 -0.06 -2.68
CA GLU A 140 14.31 -1.40 -3.18
C GLU A 140 13.48 -2.53 -2.55
N TYR A 141 12.90 -2.30 -1.37
CA TYR A 141 12.00 -3.23 -0.68
C TYR A 141 10.52 -2.84 -0.83
N ALA A 142 10.17 -2.00 -1.81
CA ALA A 142 8.80 -1.56 -2.03
C ALA A 142 7.82 -2.74 -2.17
N LEU A 143 6.71 -2.66 -1.45
CA LEU A 143 5.66 -3.68 -1.42
C LEU A 143 4.63 -3.38 -2.51
N LEU A 144 4.79 -4.03 -3.67
CA LEU A 144 3.99 -3.75 -4.86
C LEU A 144 2.94 -4.82 -5.11
N HIS A 145 1.71 -4.39 -5.38
CA HIS A 145 0.64 -5.29 -5.81
C HIS A 145 1.00 -5.91 -7.19
N PRO A 146 0.76 -7.22 -7.45
CA PRO A 146 1.32 -7.89 -8.62
C PRO A 146 1.11 -7.26 -10.02
N PRO A 147 -0.07 -6.69 -10.33
CA PRO A 147 -0.30 -5.83 -11.49
C PRO A 147 0.74 -4.73 -11.77
N TYR A 148 1.52 -4.29 -10.78
CA TYR A 148 2.57 -3.28 -10.99
C TYR A 148 3.92 -3.87 -11.39
N PHE A 149 4.08 -5.20 -11.44
CA PHE A 149 5.28 -5.87 -11.99
C PHE A 149 5.28 -5.97 -13.52
N LEU A 150 4.38 -5.27 -14.19
CA LEU A 150 4.35 -5.21 -15.65
C LEU A 150 5.62 -4.53 -16.21
N PRO A 151 6.02 -4.82 -17.46
CA PRO A 151 7.16 -4.17 -18.08
C PRO A 151 7.03 -2.66 -17.98
N ARG A 152 8.03 -2.00 -17.40
CA ARG A 152 8.02 -0.56 -17.20
C ARG A 152 7.90 0.11 -18.58
N PRO A 153 6.85 0.92 -18.84
CA PRO A 153 6.81 1.73 -20.06
C PRO A 153 8.00 2.69 -20.05
N THR A 154 8.34 3.24 -21.21
CA THR A 154 9.41 4.26 -21.27
C THR A 154 9.00 5.42 -20.35
N PRO A 155 9.77 5.73 -19.30
CA PRO A 155 9.39 6.77 -18.35
C PRO A 155 9.20 8.09 -19.07
N TYR A 156 8.26 8.90 -18.58
CA TYR A 156 8.11 10.26 -19.08
C TYR A 156 9.44 11.02 -18.92
N LYS A 157 9.96 11.58 -20.01
CA LYS A 157 11.31 12.16 -20.05
C LYS A 157 11.40 13.57 -19.42
N GLY A 158 10.28 14.14 -18.97
CA GLY A 158 10.29 15.31 -18.09
C GLY A 158 10.71 16.63 -18.74
N THR A 159 10.67 16.74 -20.07
CA THR A 159 11.13 17.96 -20.77
C THR A 159 10.02 18.97 -21.05
N GLU A 160 8.75 18.56 -20.96
CA GLU A 160 7.58 19.40 -21.23
C GLU A 160 6.57 19.28 -20.07
N PHE A 161 5.50 20.09 -20.10
CA PHE A 161 4.42 19.94 -19.13
C PHE A 161 3.58 18.69 -19.49
N PRO A 162 3.28 17.79 -18.54
CA PRO A 162 2.54 16.57 -18.81
C PRO A 162 1.13 16.82 -19.36
N THR A 163 0.72 16.08 -20.39
CA THR A 163 -0.60 16.24 -21.03
C THR A 163 -1.66 15.33 -20.41
N ARG A 164 -1.26 14.16 -19.90
CA ARG A 164 -2.16 13.18 -19.28
C ARG A 164 -1.81 12.93 -17.82
N TRP A 165 -2.75 13.24 -16.94
CA TRP A 165 -2.62 13.18 -15.50
C TRP A 165 -3.51 12.10 -14.88
N VAL A 166 -2.97 11.41 -13.88
CA VAL A 166 -3.75 10.58 -12.95
C VAL A 166 -3.72 11.23 -11.57
N ILE A 167 -4.86 11.28 -10.89
CA ILE A 167 -4.98 11.82 -9.53
C ILE A 167 -5.58 10.74 -8.64
N CYS A 168 -4.92 10.41 -7.54
CA CYS A 168 -5.44 9.44 -6.57
C CYS A 168 -4.89 9.66 -5.16
N PHE A 169 -5.76 10.03 -4.22
CA PHE A 169 -5.41 10.18 -2.80
C PHE A 169 -5.83 8.97 -1.94
N GLY A 170 -6.05 7.82 -2.59
CA GLY A 170 -6.29 6.54 -1.93
C GLY A 170 -7.74 6.25 -1.58
N GLY A 171 -7.93 5.41 -0.56
CA GLY A 171 -9.19 4.72 -0.29
C GLY A 171 -10.35 5.63 0.12
N SER A 172 -10.07 6.62 0.96
CA SER A 172 -11.08 7.47 1.60
C SER A 172 -11.07 8.91 1.13
N ASP A 173 -9.89 9.47 0.79
CA ASP A 173 -9.68 10.88 0.40
C ASP A 173 -10.55 11.85 1.21
N GLN A 174 -10.36 11.82 2.54
CA GLN A 174 -11.22 12.54 3.50
C GLN A 174 -11.19 14.06 3.31
N LEU A 175 -10.10 14.58 2.73
CA LEU A 175 -9.88 16.01 2.49
C LEU A 175 -10.35 16.47 1.11
N ASP A 176 -10.92 15.56 0.29
CA ASP A 176 -11.40 15.86 -1.06
C ASP A 176 -10.29 16.44 -1.98
N LEU A 177 -9.07 15.92 -1.82
CA LEU A 177 -7.90 16.39 -2.56
C LEU A 177 -7.99 15.98 -4.03
N THR A 178 -8.62 14.85 -4.33
CA THR A 178 -8.83 14.43 -5.72
C THR A 178 -9.64 15.48 -6.50
N ALA A 179 -10.72 16.02 -5.91
CA ALA A 179 -11.48 17.09 -6.54
C ALA A 179 -10.66 18.38 -6.66
N THR A 180 -9.94 18.74 -5.60
CA THR A 180 -9.12 19.96 -5.54
C THR A 180 -8.07 19.99 -6.66
N PHE A 181 -7.30 18.92 -6.81
CA PHE A 181 -6.26 18.85 -7.84
C PHE A 181 -6.82 18.67 -9.26
N MET A 182 -7.98 18.00 -9.39
CA MET A 182 -8.69 17.90 -10.66
C MET A 182 -9.11 19.28 -11.17
N GLU A 183 -9.70 20.11 -10.31
CA GLU A 183 -10.11 21.48 -10.64
C GLU A 183 -8.90 22.40 -10.90
N TRP A 184 -7.78 22.18 -10.20
CA TRP A 184 -6.54 22.94 -10.41
C TRP A 184 -5.82 22.60 -11.74
N LEU A 185 -5.83 21.33 -12.14
CA LEU A 185 -5.25 20.88 -13.41
C LEU A 185 -6.11 21.25 -14.62
N TYR A 186 -7.43 21.31 -14.46
CA TYR A 186 -8.35 21.56 -15.57
C TYR A 186 -8.06 22.85 -16.37
N PRO A 187 -7.80 24.03 -15.79
CA PRO A 187 -7.57 25.25 -16.57
C PRO A 187 -6.20 25.28 -17.27
N GLN A 188 -5.29 24.33 -17.00
CA GLN A 188 -3.97 24.30 -17.63
C GLN A 188 -4.11 23.96 -19.13
N PRO A 189 -3.55 24.78 -20.04
CA PRO A 189 -3.76 24.63 -21.48
C PRO A 189 -3.09 23.38 -22.07
N GLU A 190 -1.99 22.90 -21.47
CA GLU A 190 -1.26 21.71 -21.90
C GLU A 190 -1.96 20.41 -21.48
N VAL A 191 -2.85 20.47 -20.48
CA VAL A 191 -3.54 19.29 -19.95
C VAL A 191 -4.65 18.86 -20.90
N ALA A 192 -4.43 17.73 -21.57
CA ALA A 192 -5.36 17.10 -22.50
C ALA A 192 -6.25 16.04 -21.83
N SER A 193 -5.82 15.43 -20.72
CA SER A 193 -6.57 14.39 -20.02
C SER A 193 -6.28 14.37 -18.52
N ILE A 194 -7.34 14.25 -17.71
CA ILE A 194 -7.30 14.10 -16.26
C ILE A 194 -8.12 12.86 -15.88
N VAL A 195 -7.48 11.89 -15.22
CA VAL A 195 -8.15 10.72 -14.67
C VAL A 195 -8.15 10.82 -13.15
N ALA A 196 -9.30 11.16 -12.58
CA ALA A 196 -9.52 11.24 -11.14
C ALA A 196 -10.01 9.89 -10.60
N ILE A 197 -9.27 9.29 -9.67
CA ILE A 197 -9.54 7.95 -9.15
C ILE A 197 -9.68 8.02 -7.63
N VAL A 198 -10.83 7.56 -7.13
CA VAL A 198 -11.11 7.47 -5.69
C VAL A 198 -11.39 6.04 -5.24
N GLY A 199 -11.13 5.74 -3.98
CA GLY A 199 -11.48 4.44 -3.41
C GLY A 199 -12.98 4.27 -3.10
N GLY A 200 -13.37 3.04 -2.78
CA GLY A 200 -14.75 2.70 -2.42
C GLY A 200 -15.23 3.34 -1.11
N SER A 201 -14.32 3.87 -0.27
CA SER A 201 -14.68 4.56 0.98
C SER A 201 -14.85 6.08 0.82
N TYR A 202 -14.61 6.63 -0.37
CA TYR A 202 -14.79 8.06 -0.65
C TYR A 202 -16.29 8.43 -0.66
N GLN A 203 -16.67 9.33 0.24
CA GLN A 203 -18.07 9.63 0.54
C GLN A 203 -18.73 10.56 -0.50
N GLN A 204 -17.95 11.32 -1.26
CA GLN A 204 -18.44 12.38 -2.14
C GLN A 204 -18.48 11.97 -3.62
N TYR A 205 -18.52 10.67 -3.93
CA TYR A 205 -18.39 10.18 -5.31
C TYR A 205 -19.41 10.78 -6.30
N PRO A 206 -20.73 10.85 -6.00
CA PRO A 206 -21.68 11.48 -6.93
C PRO A 206 -21.37 12.95 -7.22
N ALA A 207 -20.91 13.69 -6.21
CA ALA A 207 -20.54 15.09 -6.35
C ALA A 207 -19.26 15.26 -7.17
N LEU A 208 -18.27 14.36 -7.01
CA LEU A 208 -17.05 14.36 -7.81
C LEU A 208 -17.35 14.10 -9.29
N VAL A 209 -18.22 13.14 -9.60
CA VAL A 209 -18.67 12.86 -10.97
C VAL A 209 -19.35 14.09 -11.58
N GLU A 210 -20.24 14.75 -10.85
CA GLU A 210 -20.90 15.97 -11.31
C GLU A 210 -19.89 17.11 -11.56
N ARG A 211 -18.93 17.32 -10.65
CA ARG A 211 -17.84 18.30 -10.83
C ARG A 211 -17.03 17.99 -12.09
N GLY A 212 -16.60 16.75 -12.27
CA GLY A 212 -15.86 16.33 -13.47
C GLY A 212 -16.63 16.57 -14.76
N ALA A 213 -17.93 16.24 -14.78
CA ALA A 213 -18.80 16.47 -15.94
C ALA A 213 -18.96 17.97 -16.29
N ARG A 214 -18.98 18.85 -15.28
CA ARG A 214 -19.03 20.31 -15.48
C ARG A 214 -17.72 20.89 -16.01
N LEU A 215 -16.59 20.30 -15.63
CA LEU A 215 -15.29 20.71 -16.15
C LEU A 215 -15.22 20.39 -17.64
N GLY A 216 -15.57 19.17 -18.06
CA GLY A 216 -15.79 18.83 -19.47
C GLY A 216 -15.06 17.56 -19.92
N GLU A 217 -14.97 17.37 -21.23
CA GLU A 217 -14.63 16.07 -21.83
C GLU A 217 -13.23 15.52 -21.51
N LYS A 218 -12.30 16.37 -21.06
CA LYS A 218 -10.96 15.92 -20.66
C LYS A 218 -10.89 15.26 -19.29
N VAL A 219 -11.97 15.27 -18.50
CA VAL A 219 -12.00 14.70 -17.16
C VAL A 219 -12.74 13.37 -17.16
N THR A 220 -12.10 12.32 -16.66
CA THR A 220 -12.71 11.02 -16.38
C THR A 220 -12.62 10.72 -14.88
N VAL A 221 -13.72 10.28 -14.28
CA VAL A 221 -13.80 9.96 -12.86
C VAL A 221 -14.06 8.46 -12.70
N HIS A 222 -13.28 7.81 -11.84
CA HIS A 222 -13.43 6.40 -11.49
C HIS A 222 -13.52 6.20 -9.98
N GLN A 223 -14.25 5.17 -9.57
CA GLN A 223 -14.24 4.68 -8.19
C GLN A 223 -13.97 3.19 -8.14
N GLY A 224 -13.12 2.78 -7.19
CA GLY A 224 -12.94 1.37 -6.83
C GLY A 224 -12.39 0.51 -7.97
N LEU A 225 -11.46 1.07 -8.77
CA LEU A 225 -10.76 0.32 -9.79
C LEU A 225 -10.02 -0.89 -9.19
N SER A 226 -9.98 -1.99 -9.93
CA SER A 226 -9.12 -3.13 -9.62
C SER A 226 -7.64 -2.75 -9.76
N GLY A 227 -6.74 -3.56 -9.16
CA GLY A 227 -5.29 -3.32 -9.26
C GLY A 227 -4.77 -3.29 -10.70
N SER A 228 -5.34 -4.11 -11.60
CA SER A 228 -4.97 -4.08 -13.03
C SER A 228 -5.49 -2.85 -13.77
N GLU A 229 -6.69 -2.37 -13.44
CA GLU A 229 -7.22 -1.14 -14.00
C GLU A 229 -6.41 0.06 -13.52
N MET A 230 -6.07 0.12 -12.22
CA MET A 230 -5.23 1.16 -11.63
C MET A 230 -3.83 1.19 -12.27
N ALA A 231 -3.18 0.03 -12.40
CA ALA A 231 -1.88 -0.09 -13.06
C ALA A 231 -1.93 0.40 -14.52
N SER A 232 -2.99 0.07 -15.25
CA SER A 232 -3.21 0.57 -16.63
C SER A 232 -3.35 2.10 -16.68
N GLN A 233 -4.07 2.70 -15.72
CA GLN A 233 -4.19 4.16 -15.64
C GLN A 233 -2.84 4.83 -15.40
N PHE A 234 -2.02 4.31 -14.48
CA PHE A 234 -0.69 4.86 -14.22
C PHE A 234 0.27 4.65 -15.38
N GLN A 235 0.29 3.48 -16.03
CA GLN A 235 1.17 3.21 -17.17
C GLN A 235 0.92 4.11 -18.37
N SER A 236 -0.33 4.53 -18.56
CA SER A 236 -0.71 5.46 -19.62
C SER A 236 -0.54 6.93 -19.21
N ALA A 237 -0.15 7.22 -17.97
CA ALA A 237 0.00 8.59 -17.49
C ALA A 237 1.39 9.15 -17.79
N GLU A 238 1.45 10.44 -18.05
CA GLU A 238 2.72 11.18 -18.10
C GLU A 238 3.10 11.69 -16.71
N ALA A 239 2.10 12.08 -15.91
CA ALA A 239 2.27 12.44 -14.51
C ALA A 239 1.15 11.92 -13.62
N ALA A 240 1.46 11.73 -12.34
CA ALA A 240 0.54 11.31 -11.31
C ALA A 240 0.64 12.22 -10.08
N ILE A 241 -0.50 12.65 -9.56
CA ILE A 241 -0.62 13.29 -8.24
C ILE A 241 -1.21 12.26 -7.29
N VAL A 242 -0.44 11.85 -6.29
CA VAL A 242 -0.83 10.79 -5.36
C VAL A 242 -0.59 11.18 -3.91
N SER A 243 -1.26 10.51 -2.97
CA SER A 243 -0.90 10.64 -1.56
C SER A 243 0.48 10.05 -1.29
N ALA A 244 1.21 10.61 -0.32
CA ALA A 244 2.49 10.09 0.18
C ALA A 244 2.34 8.75 0.96
N SER A 245 1.84 7.73 0.27
CA SER A 245 1.52 6.40 0.79
C SER A 245 2.09 5.30 -0.11
N SER A 246 1.61 4.06 0.01
CA SER A 246 1.98 2.96 -0.89
C SER A 246 1.77 3.30 -2.38
N LEU A 247 0.83 4.20 -2.68
CA LEU A 247 0.56 4.70 -4.05
C LEU A 247 1.78 5.32 -4.72
N VAL A 248 2.70 5.93 -3.95
CA VAL A 248 3.93 6.51 -4.52
C VAL A 248 4.74 5.42 -5.22
N PHE A 249 4.91 4.26 -4.57
CA PHE A 249 5.69 3.17 -5.14
C PHE A 249 5.00 2.54 -6.35
N GLU A 250 3.68 2.38 -6.29
CA GLU A 250 2.87 1.86 -7.40
C GLU A 250 2.93 2.77 -8.64
N ALA A 251 2.82 4.08 -8.42
CA ALA A 251 2.96 5.08 -9.48
C ALA A 251 4.39 5.10 -10.05
N LEU A 252 5.42 5.12 -9.20
CA LEU A 252 6.82 5.11 -9.64
C LEU A 252 7.18 3.85 -10.46
N ALA A 253 6.69 2.68 -10.03
CA ALA A 253 6.86 1.42 -10.75
C ALA A 253 6.22 1.45 -12.14
N SER A 254 5.14 2.23 -12.30
CA SER A 254 4.38 2.34 -13.54
C SER A 254 4.96 3.34 -14.55
N GLY A 255 5.92 4.20 -14.15
CA GLY A 255 6.65 5.09 -15.07
C GLY A 255 6.31 6.59 -15.17
N PRO A 256 5.15 7.12 -14.71
CA PRO A 256 4.89 8.57 -14.78
C PRO A 256 5.84 9.39 -13.89
N LEU A 257 5.89 10.71 -14.12
CA LEU A 257 6.38 11.67 -13.16
C LEU A 257 5.45 11.70 -11.94
N VAL A 258 5.98 11.50 -10.74
CA VAL A 258 5.16 11.42 -9.51
C VAL A 258 5.30 12.69 -8.68
N LEU A 259 4.16 13.32 -8.39
CA LEU A 259 4.01 14.37 -7.40
C LEU A 259 3.27 13.75 -6.21
N ALA A 260 3.90 13.77 -5.04
CA ALA A 260 3.35 13.16 -3.83
C ALA A 260 3.25 14.17 -2.69
N GLY A 261 2.17 14.08 -1.90
CA GLY A 261 1.92 14.93 -0.73
C GLY A 261 0.81 14.42 0.18
#